data_AF-A0A1B7M377-F1
#
_entry.id   AF-A0A1B7M377-F1
#
_cell.length_a   1.000
_cell.length_b   1.000
_cell.length_c   1.000
_cell.angle_alpha   90.00
_cell.angle_beta   90.00
_cell.angle_gamma   90.00
#
_symmetry.space_group_name_H-M   'P 1'
#
loop_
_entity.id
_entity.type
_entity.pdbx_description
1 polymer ?
#
loop_
_entity_poly.entity_id
_entity_poly.type
_entity_poly.pdbx_seq_one_letter_code
_entity_poly.pdbx_strand_id
1 'polypeptide(L)' 'MERSKIRKFERGIINLPDESKQAIKDVLIEHGALFLPDSEAGGYGVRLKHSSSKTRQLDRWEAEGGPVAEDDV' A
#
# COMPACT_ATOMS: atom_id res chain seq x y z
N MET A 1 -2.17 8.05 -14.84
CA MET A 1 -2.76 6.75 -15.27
C MET A 1 -4.26 6.79 -15.12
N GLU A 2 -5.01 6.25 -16.07
CA GLU A 2 -6.49 6.23 -16.02
C GLU A 2 -6.98 4.99 -15.24
N ARG A 3 -7.95 5.15 -14.33
CA ARG A 3 -8.50 4.05 -13.50
C ARG A 3 -9.03 2.88 -14.33
N SER A 4 -9.60 3.16 -15.51
CA SER A 4 -10.13 2.14 -16.41
C SER A 4 -9.04 1.20 -16.94
N LYS A 5 -7.82 1.72 -17.18
CA LYS A 5 -6.68 0.94 -17.66
C LYS A 5 -6.12 0.03 -16.58
N ILE A 6 -6.00 0.54 -15.35
CA ILE A 6 -5.57 -0.26 -14.18
C ILE A 6 -6.54 -1.43 -14.00
N ARG A 7 -7.86 -1.17 -14.02
CA ARG A 7 -8.87 -2.23 -13.86
C ARG A 7 -8.81 -3.30 -14.96
N LYS A 8 -8.51 -2.93 -16.19
CA LYS A 8 -8.33 -3.89 -17.29
C LYS A 8 -7.06 -4.72 -17.12
N PHE A 9 -5.98 -4.09 -16.65
CA PHE A 9 -4.72 -4.77 -16.34
C PHE A 9 -4.88 -5.79 -15.20
N GLU A 10 -5.54 -5.40 -14.11
CA GLU A 10 -5.84 -6.30 -12.97
C GLU A 10 -6.67 -7.52 -13.37
N ARG A 11 -7.53 -7.39 -14.38
CA ARG A 11 -8.35 -8.47 -14.94
C ARG A 11 -7.61 -9.31 -15.99
N GLY A 12 -6.35 -9.00 -16.29
CA GLY A 12 -5.58 -9.66 -17.36
C GLY A 12 -6.08 -9.36 -18.77
N ILE A 13 -6.94 -8.34 -18.96
CA ILE A 13 -7.52 -7.99 -20.27
C ILE A 13 -6.50 -7.27 -21.15
N ILE A 14 -5.64 -6.46 -20.53
CA ILE A 14 -4.56 -5.74 -21.23
C ILE A 14 -3.26 -5.93 -20.47
N ASN A 15 -2.14 -5.84 -21.19
CA ASN A 15 -0.83 -5.68 -20.57
C ASN A 15 -0.47 -4.19 -20.52
N LEU A 16 0.20 -3.76 -19.46
CA LEU A 16 0.73 -2.40 -19.36
C LEU A 16 2.15 -2.33 -19.93
N PRO A 17 2.59 -1.15 -20.43
CA PRO A 17 4.00 -0.92 -20.73
C PRO A 17 4.87 -1.12 -19.50
N ASP A 18 6.12 -1.52 -19.68
CA ASP A 18 7.00 -1.85 -18.55
C ASP A 18 7.32 -0.63 -17.68
N GLU A 19 7.42 0.56 -18.27
CA GLU A 19 7.54 1.83 -17.53
C GLU A 19 6.35 2.05 -16.58
N SER A 20 5.14 1.75 -17.04
CA SER A 20 3.93 1.86 -16.22
C SER A 20 3.90 0.83 -15.09
N LYS A 21 4.38 -0.39 -15.35
CA LYS A 21 4.50 -1.43 -14.31
C LYS A 21 5.55 -1.03 -13.27
N GLN A 22 6.66 -0.45 -13.70
CA GLN A 22 7.71 0.02 -12.80
C GLN A 22 7.21 1.18 -11.92
N ALA A 23 6.52 2.16 -12.50
CA ALA A 23 5.93 3.25 -11.74
C ALA A 23 4.92 2.77 -10.68
N ILE A 24 4.08 1.78 -11.02
CA ILE A 24 3.16 1.17 -10.06
C ILE A 24 3.93 0.44 -8.94
N LYS A 25 4.98 -0.31 -9.31
CA LYS A 25 5.83 -1.04 -8.36
C LYS A 25 6.50 -0.09 -7.37
N ASP A 26 7.05 1.02 -7.86
CA ASP A 26 7.75 2.02 -7.04
C ASP A 26 6.79 2.66 -6.04
N VAL A 27 5.60 3.07 -6.48
CA VAL A 27 4.56 3.63 -5.60
C VAL A 27 4.14 2.61 -4.53
N LEU A 28 3.96 1.34 -4.91
CA LEU A 28 3.62 0.29 -3.95
C LEU A 28 4.74 0.10 -2.92
N ILE A 29 6.01 0.14 -3.35
CA ILE A 29 7.17 0.02 -2.45
C ILE A 29 7.24 1.20 -1.49
N GLU A 30 7.05 2.42 -1.98
CA GLU A 30 6.98 3.64 -1.18
C GLU A 30 5.90 3.54 -0.09
N HIS A 31 4.75 2.95 -0.42
CA HIS A 31 3.64 2.71 0.50
C HIS A 31 3.80 1.42 1.34
N GLY A 32 4.98 0.80 1.31
CA GLY A 32 5.34 -0.30 2.19
C GLY A 32 5.13 -1.70 1.62
N ALA A 33 4.93 -1.87 0.32
CA ALA A 33 5.02 -3.18 -0.31
C ALA A 33 6.49 -3.62 -0.48
N LEU A 34 6.76 -4.90 -0.30
CA LEU A 34 8.03 -5.53 -0.57
C LEU A 34 7.78 -6.61 -1.63
N PHE A 35 8.35 -6.42 -2.82
CA PHE A 35 8.32 -7.42 -3.88
C PHE A 35 9.43 -8.44 -3.62
N LEU A 36 9.04 -9.69 -3.51
CA LEU A 36 9.94 -10.83 -3.39
C LEU A 36 10.36 -11.29 -4.80
N PRO A 37 11.62 -11.68 -4.99
CA PRO A 37 12.07 -12.24 -6.25
C PRO A 37 11.27 -13.50 -6.58
N ASP A 38 11.12 -13.73 -7.87
CA ASP A 38 10.29 -14.80 -8.40
C ASP A 38 10.79 -16.17 -7.92
N SER A 39 9.86 -17.06 -7.58
CA SER A 39 10.17 -18.50 -7.49
C SER A 39 9.93 -19.10 -8.87
N GLU A 40 10.63 -20.17 -9.24
CA GLU A 40 10.63 -20.77 -10.59
C GLU A 40 9.24 -21.03 -11.24
N ALA A 41 8.15 -20.94 -10.47
CA ALA A 41 6.76 -21.10 -10.93
C ALA A 41 6.10 -19.86 -11.55
N GLY A 42 6.76 -18.69 -11.61
CA GLY A 42 6.25 -17.50 -12.29
C GLY A 42 5.19 -16.74 -11.49
N GLY A 43 5.64 -15.71 -10.78
CA GLY A 43 4.83 -14.80 -9.98
C GLY A 43 5.65 -14.05 -8.93
N TYR A 44 5.49 -12.73 -8.85
CA TYR A 44 6.09 -11.95 -7.77
C TYR A 44 5.32 -12.14 -6.46
N GLY A 45 5.99 -12.66 -5.44
CA GLY A 45 5.47 -12.58 -4.06
C GLY A 45 5.45 -11.13 -3.61
N VAL A 46 4.38 -10.68 -2.94
CA VAL A 46 4.31 -9.33 -2.35
C VAL A 46 4.04 -9.44 -0.86
N ARG A 47 4.89 -8.82 -0.03
CA ARG A 47 4.74 -8.73 1.43
C ARG A 47 4.60 -7.28 1.84
N LEU A 48 3.64 -6.94 2.70
CA LEU A 48 3.58 -5.60 3.30
C LEU A 48 4.61 -5.50 4.44
N LYS A 49 5.47 -4.49 4.39
CA LYS A 49 6.51 -4.16 5.38
C LYS A 49 5.88 -3.76 6.72
N HIS A 50 4.74 -3.09 6.68
CA HIS A 50 3.88 -2.83 7.83
C HIS A 50 2.68 -3.76 7.70
N SER A 51 2.66 -4.88 8.42
CA SER A 51 1.42 -5.64 8.57
C SER A 51 0.39 -4.74 9.24
N SER A 52 -0.90 -4.93 8.94
CA SER A 52 -2.01 -4.18 9.55
C SER A 52 -1.97 -4.12 11.09
N SER A 53 -1.24 -5.04 11.74
CA SER A 53 -0.94 -4.99 13.18
C SER A 53 -0.08 -3.81 13.61
N LYS A 54 0.79 -3.26 12.75
CA LYS A 54 1.66 -2.11 13.06
C LYS A 54 0.94 -0.76 12.85
N THR A 55 0.02 -0.67 11.89
CA THR A 55 -0.83 0.52 11.71
C THR A 55 -1.74 0.76 12.91
N ARG A 56 -2.30 -0.31 13.52
CA ARG A 56 -3.08 -0.23 14.77
C ARG A 56 -2.29 0.27 15.99
N GLN A 57 -0.96 0.24 15.97
CA GLN A 57 -0.12 0.84 17.01
C GLN A 57 0.15 2.32 16.75
N LEU A 58 0.23 2.75 15.49
CA LEU A 58 0.33 4.17 15.12
C LEU A 58 -0.98 4.92 15.39
N ASP A 59 -2.15 4.32 15.10
CA ASP A 59 -3.46 4.89 15.46
C ASP A 59 -3.61 5.11 16.99
N ARG A 60 -2.93 4.29 17.80
CA ARG A 60 -2.94 4.45 19.27
C ARG A 60 -2.05 5.59 19.77
N TRP A 61 -1.18 6.14 18.94
CA TRP A 61 -0.33 7.28 19.29
C TRP A 61 -0.89 8.64 18.83
N GLU A 62 -1.94 8.66 18.00
CA GLU A 62 -2.73 9.88 17.69
C GLU A 62 -3.92 10.07 18.63
N ALA A 63 -4.26 9.07 19.45
CA ALA A 63 -5.33 9.14 20.43
C ALA A 63 -4.92 9.82 21.76
N GLU A 64 -3.78 10.53 21.78
CA GLU A 64 -3.37 11.41 22.88
C GLU A 64 -3.73 12.87 22.54
N GLY A 65 -4.99 13.07 22.14
CA GLY A 65 -5.64 14.36 22.26
C GLY A 65 -5.65 14.73 23.75
N GLY A 66 -4.91 15.78 24.09
CA GLY A 66 -4.69 16.25 25.46
C GLY A 66 -5.98 16.52 26.25
N PRO A 67 -5.84 16.78 27.57
CA PRO A 67 -6.94 16.77 28.52
C PRO A 67 -8.12 17.69 28.13
N VAL A 68 -9.30 17.21 28.51
CA VAL A 68 -10.62 17.86 28.38
C VAL A 68 -10.55 19.33 28.78
N ALA A 69 -11.08 20.21 27.92
CA ALA A 69 -11.27 21.62 28.23
C ALA A 69 -12.03 21.76 29.57
N GLU A 70 -11.46 22.51 30.52
CA GLU A 70 -12.22 22.93 31.70
C GLU A 70 -13.29 23.91 31.24
N ASP A 71 -14.55 23.46 31.32
CA ASP A 71 -15.71 24.34 31.37
C ASP A 71 -16.18 24.41 32.84
N ASP A 72 -16.47 25.64 33.24
CA ASP A 72 -17.11 26.13 34.48
C ASP A 72 -16.27 26.39 35.77
N VAL A 73 -15.62 27.58 35.84
CA VAL A 73 -15.64 28.53 37.01
C VAL A 73 -15.47 29.99 36.54
#